data_AF-K1Y4P6-F1
#
_entry.id   AF-K1Y4P6-F1
#
_cell.length_a   1.000
_cell.length_b   1.000
_cell.length_c   1.000
_cell.angle_alpha   90.00
_cell.angle_beta   90.00
_cell.angle_gamma   90.00
#
_symmetry.space_group_name_H-M   'P 1'
#
loop_
_entity.id
_entity.type
_entity.pdbx_description
1 polymer ?
#
loop_
_entity_poly.entity_id
_entity_poly.type
_entity_poly.pdbx_seq_one_letter_code
_entity_poly.pdbx_strand_id
1 'polypeptide(L)'
;GREWITDDPLGIGGLLCDSLRLARLMAAGTEVQGGLLEEMLSSAAEGVHRYVRLNPTIQPVEYRLAFRELGLAIGLHAPVFIEKYLRDLPKRFGAADVAAVALKRISAHRDLATDIIDFWLAAENRSGAGWASHLDINMVMLATSLLPQGFLGE
;
A
#
# COMPACT_ATOMS: atom_id res chain seq x y z
N GLY A 1 6.86 -19.06 2.20
CA GLY A 1 5.99 -18.87 1.01
C GLY A 1 6.87 -18.45 -0.15
N ARG A 2 6.55 -18.86 -1.38
CA ARG A 2 7.32 -18.48 -2.59
C ARG A 2 6.59 -17.48 -3.49
N GLU A 3 5.35 -17.09 -3.17
CA GLU A 3 4.60 -16.08 -3.91
C GLU A 3 4.03 -15.06 -2.93
N TRP A 4 4.39 -13.79 -3.13
CA TRP A 4 3.91 -12.63 -2.35
C TRP A 4 2.73 -11.93 -3.03
N ILE A 5 2.36 -12.37 -4.24
CA ILE A 5 1.25 -11.81 -5.00
C ILE A 5 -0.05 -12.11 -4.26
N THR A 6 -0.85 -11.08 -4.05
CA THR A 6 -2.17 -11.17 -3.46
C THR A 6 -3.12 -10.19 -4.15
N ASP A 7 -4.39 -10.57 -4.25
CA ASP A 7 -5.50 -9.74 -4.70
C ASP A 7 -6.25 -9.08 -3.54
N ASP A 8 -5.87 -9.40 -2.29
CA ASP A 8 -6.43 -8.78 -1.11
C ASP A 8 -5.89 -7.35 -0.91
N PRO A 9 -6.73 -6.30 -0.87
CA PRO A 9 -6.26 -4.92 -0.72
C PRO A 9 -5.45 -4.69 0.56
N LEU A 10 -5.80 -5.36 1.67
CA LEU A 10 -5.02 -5.25 2.91
C LEU A 10 -3.61 -5.83 2.74
N GLY A 11 -3.51 -7.02 2.15
CA GLY A 11 -2.24 -7.66 1.83
C GLY A 11 -1.35 -6.82 0.92
N ILE A 12 -1.92 -6.23 -0.14
CA ILE A 12 -1.21 -5.31 -1.05
C ILE A 12 -0.68 -4.08 -0.29
N GLY A 13 -1.53 -3.45 0.53
CA GLY A 13 -1.16 -2.29 1.34
C GLY A 13 -0.04 -2.61 2.35
N GLY A 14 -0.14 -3.77 3.01
CA GLY A 14 0.90 -4.28 3.90
C GLY A 14 2.24 -4.48 3.19
N LEU A 15 2.22 -5.08 2.00
CA LEU A 15 3.43 -5.32 1.21
C LEU A 15 4.14 -4.01 0.79
N LEU A 16 3.37 -2.96 0.47
CA LEU A 16 3.92 -1.62 0.19
C LEU A 16 4.57 -1.00 1.43
N CYS A 17 3.91 -1.12 2.60
CA CYS A 17 4.47 -0.63 3.87
C CYS A 17 5.73 -1.40 4.27
N ASP A 18 5.76 -2.72 4.06
CA ASP A 18 6.94 -3.55 4.33
C ASP A 18 8.08 -3.26 3.36
N SER A 19 7.78 -2.95 2.11
CA SER A 19 8.77 -2.49 1.13
C SER A 19 9.43 -1.19 1.57
N LEU A 20 8.68 -0.26 2.18
CA LEU A 20 9.24 0.95 2.78
C LEU A 20 10.14 0.66 3.98
N ARG A 21 9.72 -0.26 4.87
CA ARG A 21 10.56 -0.69 6.00
C ARG A 21 11.86 -1.32 5.51
N LEU A 22 11.81 -2.14 4.46
CA LEU A 22 12.99 -2.74 3.85
C LEU A 22 13.92 -1.68 3.23
N ALA A 23 13.37 -0.73 2.48
CA ALA A 23 14.15 0.37 1.90
C ALA A 23 14.88 1.18 2.99
N ARG A 24 14.24 1.42 4.13
CA ARG A 24 14.86 2.07 5.30
C ARG A 24 15.99 1.24 5.91
N LEU A 25 15.81 -0.07 6.05
CA LEU A 25 16.87 -0.96 6.54
C LEU A 25 18.08 -0.94 5.61
N MET A 26 17.85 -0.98 4.29
CA MET A 26 18.91 -0.87 3.29
C MET A 26 19.65 0.47 3.38
N ALA A 27 18.91 1.58 3.53
CA ALA A 27 19.48 2.92 3.70
C ALA A 27 20.28 3.05 5.01
N ALA A 28 19.87 2.37 6.08
CA ALA A 28 20.61 2.26 7.34
C ALA A 28 21.86 1.35 7.25
N GLY A 29 22.11 0.74 6.09
CA GLY A 29 23.28 -0.11 5.84
C GLY A 29 23.10 -1.56 6.26
N THR A 30 21.90 -1.97 6.68
CA THR A 30 21.58 -3.36 7.00
C THR A 30 21.69 -4.23 5.75
N GLU A 31 22.35 -5.37 5.89
CA GLU A 31 22.42 -6.37 4.83
C GLU A 31 21.06 -7.06 4.71
N VAL A 32 20.53 -7.07 3.48
CA VAL A 32 19.24 -7.69 3.15
C VAL A 32 19.45 -8.65 2.00
N GLN A 33 18.54 -9.62 1.86
CA GLN A 33 18.56 -10.52 0.72
C GLN A 33 18.45 -9.71 -0.58
N GLY A 34 19.42 -9.90 -1.49
CA GLY A 34 19.42 -9.24 -2.79
C GLY A 34 18.16 -9.58 -3.59
N GLY A 35 17.59 -8.58 -4.27
CA GLY A 35 16.37 -8.75 -5.07
C GLY A 35 15.06 -8.74 -4.28
N LEU A 36 15.11 -8.75 -2.95
CA LEU A 36 13.90 -8.85 -2.12
C LEU A 36 12.99 -7.62 -2.28
N LEU A 37 13.56 -6.42 -2.32
CA LEU A 37 12.79 -5.18 -2.49
C LEU A 37 12.11 -5.17 -3.87
N GLU A 38 12.82 -5.61 -4.90
CA GLU A 38 12.32 -5.73 -6.27
C GLU A 38 11.18 -6.74 -6.37
N GLU A 39 11.31 -7.90 -5.71
CA GLU A 39 10.26 -8.93 -5.66
C GLU A 39 9.00 -8.43 -4.95
N MET A 40 9.16 -7.77 -3.80
CA MET A 40 8.06 -7.19 -3.04
C MET A 40 7.33 -6.09 -3.82
N LEU A 41 8.08 -5.14 -4.40
CA LEU A 41 7.51 -4.05 -5.20
C LEU A 41 6.84 -4.57 -6.48
N SER A 42 7.43 -5.56 -7.15
CA SER A 42 6.83 -6.16 -8.35
C SER A 42 5.54 -6.90 -8.02
N SER A 43 5.51 -7.63 -6.91
CA SER A 43 4.32 -8.32 -6.42
C SER A 43 3.22 -7.34 -6.01
N ALA A 44 3.57 -6.25 -5.32
CA ALA A 44 2.64 -5.19 -4.98
C ALA A 44 2.09 -4.47 -6.23
N ALA A 45 2.94 -4.15 -7.21
CA ALA A 45 2.52 -3.54 -8.47
C ALA A 45 1.54 -4.44 -9.24
N GLU A 46 1.77 -5.75 -9.25
CA GLU A 46 0.84 -6.71 -9.85
C GLU A 46 -0.47 -6.79 -9.06
N GLY A 47 -0.42 -6.84 -7.72
CA GLY A 47 -1.60 -6.81 -6.87
C GLY A 47 -2.47 -5.57 -7.09
N VAL A 48 -1.88 -4.37 -7.08
CA VAL A 48 -2.59 -3.11 -7.36
C VAL A 48 -3.23 -3.15 -8.75
N HIS A 49 -2.49 -3.60 -9.76
CA HIS A 49 -3.02 -3.71 -11.13
C HIS A 49 -4.24 -4.65 -11.20
N ARG A 50 -4.19 -5.79 -10.51
CA ARG A 50 -5.30 -6.74 -10.43
C ARG A 50 -6.51 -6.14 -9.69
N TYR A 51 -6.27 -5.49 -8.56
CA TYR A 51 -7.32 -4.85 -7.78
C TYR A 51 -8.05 -3.78 -8.61
N VAL A 52 -7.32 -2.90 -9.29
CA VAL A 52 -7.90 -1.88 -10.18
C VAL A 52 -8.69 -2.51 -11.32
N ARG A 53 -8.17 -3.57 -11.95
CA ARG A 53 -8.84 -4.25 -13.06
C ARG A 53 -10.14 -4.93 -12.64
N LEU A 54 -10.20 -5.50 -11.44
CA LEU A 54 -11.43 -6.08 -10.88
C LEU A 54 -12.43 -5.00 -10.46
N ASN A 55 -11.95 -3.77 -10.25
CA ASN A 55 -12.72 -2.59 -9.89
C ASN A 55 -13.73 -2.82 -8.74
N PRO A 56 -13.30 -3.39 -7.60
CA PRO A 56 -14.21 -3.71 -6.49
C PRO A 56 -14.81 -2.45 -5.84
N THR A 57 -14.25 -1.26 -6.09
CA THR A 57 -14.76 0.02 -5.60
C THR A 57 -16.13 0.39 -6.16
N ILE A 58 -16.56 -0.24 -7.27
CA ILE A 58 -17.93 -0.07 -7.80
C ILE A 58 -18.99 -0.85 -7.02
N GLN A 59 -18.57 -1.79 -6.18
CA GLN A 59 -19.51 -2.62 -5.43
C GLN A 59 -20.26 -1.78 -4.38
N PRO A 60 -21.51 -2.16 -4.06
CA PRO A 60 -22.23 -1.58 -2.93
C PRO A 60 -21.45 -1.71 -1.62
N VAL A 61 -21.65 -0.76 -0.70
CA VAL A 61 -20.90 -0.67 0.56
C VAL A 61 -20.99 -1.94 1.40
N GLU A 62 -22.10 -2.69 1.30
CA GLU A 62 -22.34 -3.93 2.02
C GLU A 62 -21.40 -5.07 1.61
N TYR A 63 -20.79 -4.98 0.43
CA TYR A 63 -19.83 -5.95 -0.10
C TYR A 63 -18.38 -5.49 0.04
N ARG A 64 -18.14 -4.29 0.59
CA ARG A 64 -16.81 -3.71 0.75
C ARG A 64 -16.36 -3.80 2.21
N LEU A 65 -15.07 -4.01 2.41
CA LEU A 65 -14.46 -4.11 3.74
C LEU A 65 -13.52 -2.92 3.96
N ALA A 66 -13.99 -1.94 4.74
CA ALA A 66 -13.31 -0.66 4.93
C ALA A 66 -11.85 -0.81 5.36
N PHE A 67 -11.56 -1.54 6.44
CA PHE A 67 -10.19 -1.72 6.91
C PHE A 67 -9.24 -2.29 5.84
N ARG A 68 -9.74 -3.13 4.92
CA ARG A 68 -8.88 -3.70 3.88
C ARG A 68 -8.55 -2.67 2.81
N GLU A 69 -9.56 -1.94 2.34
CA GLU A 69 -9.36 -0.88 1.34
C GLU A 69 -8.56 0.29 1.89
N LEU A 70 -8.85 0.73 3.12
CA LEU A 70 -8.07 1.76 3.81
C LEU A 70 -6.62 1.31 4.02
N GLY A 71 -6.37 0.02 4.26
CA GLY A 71 -5.02 -0.55 4.30
C GLY A 71 -4.28 -0.41 2.97
N LEU A 72 -4.95 -0.67 1.85
CA LEU A 72 -4.42 -0.38 0.52
C LEU A 72 -4.12 1.11 0.34
N ALA A 73 -5.07 1.99 0.69
CA ALA A 73 -4.91 3.43 0.57
C ALA A 73 -3.68 3.93 1.35
N ILE A 74 -3.49 3.50 2.60
CA ILE A 74 -2.29 3.81 3.39
C ILE A 74 -1.03 3.34 2.66
N GLY A 75 -0.99 2.09 2.19
CA GLY A 75 0.15 1.53 1.48
C GLY A 75 0.48 2.28 0.17
N LEU A 76 -0.51 2.79 -0.55
CA LEU A 76 -0.32 3.56 -1.79
C LEU A 76 0.39 4.91 -1.57
N HIS A 77 0.52 5.38 -0.32
CA HIS A 77 1.38 6.52 0.02
C HIS A 77 2.86 6.13 0.19
N ALA A 78 3.20 4.85 0.37
CA ALA A 78 4.59 4.42 0.58
C ALA A 78 5.56 4.71 -0.60
N PRO A 79 5.17 4.59 -1.89
CA PRO A 79 6.09 4.72 -3.03
C PRO A 79 6.92 6.00 -3.03
N VAL A 80 6.36 7.15 -2.65
CA VAL A 80 7.10 8.43 -2.64
C VAL A 80 8.27 8.42 -1.63
N PHE A 81 8.09 7.74 -0.50
CA PHE A 81 9.13 7.58 0.50
C PHE A 81 10.18 6.55 0.04
N ILE A 82 9.74 5.45 -0.58
CA ILE A 82 10.64 4.43 -1.13
C ILE A 82 11.55 5.06 -2.19
N GLU A 83 11.00 5.85 -3.11
CA GLU A 83 11.76 6.60 -4.12
C GLU A 83 12.82 7.52 -3.50
N LYS A 84 12.51 8.17 -2.36
CA LYS A 84 13.47 8.99 -1.61
C LYS A 84 14.65 8.14 -1.10
N TYR A 85 14.38 7.03 -0.40
CA TYR A 85 15.44 6.16 0.12
C TYR A 85 16.28 5.51 -0.99
N LEU A 86 15.68 5.15 -2.13
CA LEU A 86 16.39 4.56 -3.25
C LEU A 86 17.35 5.53 -3.95
N ARG A 87 17.02 6.83 -4.02
CA ARG A 87 17.94 7.84 -4.59
C ARG A 87 19.22 8.00 -3.78
N ASP A 88 19.11 7.87 -2.45
CA ASP A 88 20.22 8.06 -1.51
C ASP A 88 21.00 6.78 -1.24
N LEU A 89 20.60 5.67 -1.87
CA LEU A 89 21.10 4.34 -1.56
C LEU A 89 22.51 4.10 -2.13
N PRO A 90 23.44 3.49 -1.37
CA PRO A 90 24.76 3.16 -1.88
C PRO A 90 24.69 2.22 -3.11
N LYS A 91 25.49 2.52 -4.15
CA LYS A 91 25.52 1.77 -5.42
C LYS A 91 25.72 0.26 -5.27
N ARG A 92 26.28 -0.21 -4.16
CA ARG A 92 26.53 -1.63 -3.86
C ARG A 92 25.26 -2.50 -3.78
N PHE A 93 24.09 -1.89 -3.59
CA PHE A 93 22.82 -2.63 -3.45
C PHE A 93 22.09 -2.88 -4.77
N GLY A 94 22.58 -2.38 -5.91
CA GLY A 94 22.19 -2.84 -7.27
C GLY A 94 20.73 -2.68 -7.72
N ALA A 95 19.85 -2.12 -6.90
CA ALA A 95 18.39 -2.30 -7.02
C ALA A 95 17.61 -1.23 -7.82
N ALA A 96 18.23 -0.54 -8.78
CA ALA A 96 17.61 0.68 -9.32
C ALA A 96 16.47 0.44 -10.33
N ASP A 97 16.68 -0.39 -11.35
CA ASP A 97 15.81 -0.34 -12.54
C ASP A 97 14.48 -1.08 -12.36
N VAL A 98 14.49 -2.30 -11.82
CA VAL A 98 13.25 -3.09 -11.62
C VAL A 98 12.37 -2.46 -10.54
N ALA A 99 12.98 -2.03 -9.43
CA ALA A 99 12.26 -1.30 -8.38
C ALA A 99 11.65 0.00 -8.92
N ALA A 100 12.38 0.77 -9.75
CA ALA A 100 11.85 2.00 -10.34
C ALA A 100 10.67 1.73 -11.29
N VAL A 101 10.70 0.67 -12.09
CA VAL A 101 9.58 0.27 -12.95
C VAL A 101 8.35 -0.11 -12.11
N ALA A 102 8.53 -0.91 -11.06
CA ALA A 102 7.45 -1.29 -10.17
C ALA A 102 6.85 -0.08 -9.44
N LEU A 103 7.70 0.80 -8.91
CA LEU A 103 7.28 2.05 -8.26
C LEU A 103 6.49 2.93 -9.23
N LYS A 104 6.94 3.09 -10.47
CA LYS A 104 6.20 3.85 -11.49
C LYS A 104 4.81 3.27 -11.77
N ARG A 105 4.67 1.93 -11.81
CA ARG A 105 3.38 1.26 -11.99
C ARG A 105 2.44 1.52 -10.79
N ILE A 106 2.93 1.39 -9.56
CA ILE A 106 2.14 1.67 -8.35
C ILE A 106 1.73 3.14 -8.30
N SER A 107 2.70 4.02 -8.56
CA SER A 107 2.55 5.47 -8.67
C SER A 107 1.60 5.93 -9.78
N ALA A 108 1.19 5.08 -10.71
CA ALA A 108 0.16 5.41 -11.69
C ALA A 108 -1.28 5.32 -11.11
N HIS A 109 -1.42 4.75 -9.92
CA HIS A 109 -2.70 4.52 -9.24
C HIS A 109 -2.85 5.37 -7.97
N ARG A 110 -2.25 6.57 -7.92
CA ARG A 110 -2.31 7.42 -6.70
C ARG A 110 -3.73 7.86 -6.37
N ASP A 111 -4.52 8.15 -7.39
CA ASP A 111 -5.90 8.61 -7.26
C ASP A 111 -6.77 7.55 -6.56
N LEU A 112 -6.44 6.27 -6.69
CA LEU A 112 -7.14 5.17 -6.01
C LEU A 112 -7.12 5.33 -4.48
N ALA A 113 -6.02 5.82 -3.90
CA ALA A 113 -5.93 6.05 -2.47
C ALA A 113 -6.95 7.12 -2.04
N THR A 114 -7.00 8.23 -2.77
CA THR A 114 -7.94 9.33 -2.55
C THR A 114 -9.39 8.84 -2.71
N ASP A 115 -9.69 8.12 -3.79
CA ASP A 115 -11.04 7.59 -4.06
C ASP A 115 -11.54 6.67 -2.93
N ILE A 116 -10.67 5.80 -2.42
CA ILE A 116 -11.00 4.92 -1.28
C ILE A 116 -11.25 5.75 -0.02
N ILE A 117 -10.38 6.71 0.28
CA ILE A 117 -10.49 7.55 1.48
C ILE A 117 -11.78 8.37 1.44
N ASP A 118 -12.04 9.07 0.33
CA ASP A 118 -13.22 9.91 0.16
C ASP A 118 -14.51 9.10 0.28
N PHE A 119 -14.53 7.88 -0.28
CA PHE A 119 -15.66 6.96 -0.12
C PHE A 119 -15.93 6.64 1.35
N TRP A 120 -14.92 6.22 2.12
CA TRP A 120 -15.11 5.86 3.53
C TRP A 120 -15.24 7.05 4.46
N LEU A 121 -14.84 8.25 4.03
CA LEU A 121 -15.03 9.48 4.80
C LEU A 121 -16.51 9.90 4.86
N ALA A 122 -17.26 9.64 3.78
CA ALA A 122 -18.71 9.86 3.73
C ALA A 122 -19.42 9.11 4.87
N ALA A 123 -20.28 9.81 5.61
CA ALA A 123 -20.91 9.25 6.81
C ALA A 123 -21.89 8.11 6.47
N GLU A 124 -22.52 8.21 5.31
CA GLU A 124 -23.48 7.24 4.77
C GLU A 124 -22.83 5.88 4.53
N ASN A 125 -21.55 5.87 4.14
CA ASN A 125 -20.80 4.62 3.94
C ASN A 125 -20.32 4.01 5.28
N ARG A 126 -20.50 4.70 6.41
CA ARG A 126 -20.11 4.23 7.75
C ARG A 126 -21.29 3.86 8.65
N SER A 127 -22.53 4.03 8.18
CA SER A 127 -23.74 3.72 8.96
C SER A 127 -24.17 2.26 8.91
N GLY A 128 -23.61 1.45 8.01
CA GLY A 128 -24.00 0.06 7.78
C GLY A 128 -23.41 -0.95 8.78
N ALA A 129 -24.03 -2.14 8.86
CA ALA A 129 -23.59 -3.23 9.73
C ALA A 129 -22.18 -3.73 9.42
N GLY A 130 -21.74 -3.69 8.15
CA GLY A 130 -20.38 -4.07 7.75
C GLY A 130 -19.30 -3.17 8.37
N TRP A 131 -19.57 -1.86 8.47
CA TRP A 131 -18.70 -0.93 9.18
C TRP A 131 -18.71 -1.20 10.69
N ALA A 132 -19.92 -1.30 11.28
CA ALA A 132 -20.09 -1.47 12.72
C ALA A 132 -19.48 -2.78 13.25
N SER A 133 -19.51 -3.86 12.47
CA SER A 133 -18.93 -5.16 12.83
C SER A 133 -17.40 -5.13 13.00
N HIS A 134 -16.75 -4.10 12.45
CA HIS A 134 -15.30 -3.90 12.51
C HIS A 134 -14.95 -2.47 12.94
N LEU A 135 -15.77 -1.87 13.80
CA LEU A 135 -15.70 -0.45 14.15
C LEU A 135 -14.29 0.00 14.57
N ASP A 136 -13.67 -0.70 15.51
CA ASP A 136 -12.38 -0.29 16.09
C ASP A 136 -11.27 -0.24 15.04
N ILE A 137 -11.14 -1.30 14.23
CA ILE A 137 -10.13 -1.36 13.18
C ILE A 137 -10.46 -0.37 12.05
N ASN A 138 -11.73 -0.24 11.65
CA ASN A 138 -12.12 0.70 10.60
C ASN A 138 -11.80 2.15 10.98
N MET A 139 -12.06 2.54 12.24
CA MET A 139 -11.75 3.88 12.75
C MET A 139 -10.25 4.16 12.75
N VAL A 140 -9.42 3.22 13.21
CA VAL A 140 -7.96 3.37 13.21
C VAL A 140 -7.41 3.46 11.79
N MET A 141 -7.89 2.62 10.89
CA MET A 141 -7.45 2.62 9.49
C MET A 141 -7.85 3.92 8.79
N LEU A 142 -9.06 4.45 9.04
CA LEU A 142 -9.49 5.74 8.49
C LEU A 142 -8.69 6.91 9.05
N ALA A 143 -8.46 6.95 10.36
CA ALA A 143 -7.62 7.99 10.96
C ALA A 143 -6.19 7.94 10.41
N THR A 144 -5.64 6.73 10.25
CA THR A 144 -4.30 6.52 9.68
C THR A 144 -4.25 6.92 8.21
N SER A 145 -5.28 6.66 7.41
CA SER A 145 -5.31 7.04 5.99
C SER A 145 -5.41 8.56 5.77
N LEU A 146 -5.93 9.32 6.74
CA LEU A 146 -5.98 10.78 6.69
C LEU A 146 -4.62 11.42 7.02
N LEU A 147 -3.80 10.76 7.83
CA LEU A 147 -2.43 11.18 8.19
C LEU A 147 -1.45 9.99 8.09
N PRO A 148 -1.25 9.40 6.89
CA PRO A 148 -0.48 8.17 6.70
C PRO A 148 0.99 8.29 7.14
N GLN A 149 1.57 9.48 7.14
CA GLN A 149 2.94 9.78 7.55
C GLN A 149 3.16 9.67 9.07
N GLY A 150 2.11 9.71 9.89
CA GLY A 150 2.22 9.33 11.31
C GLY A 150 2.55 7.84 11.50
N PHE A 151 2.18 7.00 10.54
CA PHE A 151 2.47 5.56 10.54
C PHE A 151 3.65 5.20 9.63
N LEU A 152 3.68 5.78 8.42
CA LEU A 152 4.71 5.56 7.43
C LEU A 152 6.01 6.29 7.79
N GLY A 153 6.01 7.29 8.67
CA GLY A 153 7.17 8.11 9.01
C GLY A 153 7.54 9.12 7.92
N GLU A 154 8.56 9.95 8.20
CA GLU A 154 9.10 10.99 7.30
C GLU A 154 10.24 10.50 6.36
#